data_AF-A0A2I0XFG6-F1
#
_entry.id   AF-A0A2I0XFG6-F1
#
_cell.length_a   1.000
_cell.length_b   1.000
_cell.length_c   1.000
_cell.angle_alpha   90.00
_cell.angle_beta   90.00
_cell.angle_gamma   90.00
#
_symmetry.space_group_name_H-M   'P 1'
#
loop_
_entity.id
_entity.type
_entity.pdbx_description
1 polymer ?
#
loop_
_entity_poly.entity_id
_entity_poly.type
_entity_poly.pdbx_seq_one_letter_code
_entity_poly.pdbx_strand_id
1 'polypeptide(L)'
;MAVRESAWEIQVEDVIAAGLPPAEARDFHLALRSAANAGRQVGMEAEVWRAVVTQRLLRPDHPHALHQLVYYSVYAKWDLAERGPPPYWFPSSAQCKLTNLGRLMEANGPKLLGSSYVDPITSFNVFQNYSVCHPEVYWSIVVKELSVIFRNEAKSILDTSDKFKEGGAWFPGAVLSIAECCLLPSNSPNKTDGNSAILWMNEGSDDSPVSSLSQKELRRQVMYTILISDLIL
;
A
#
# COMPACT_ATOMS: atom_id res chain seq x y z
N MET A 1 -9.94 18.20 26.68
CA MET A 1 -8.84 18.75 25.87
C MET A 1 -9.46 19.70 24.85
N ALA A 2 -9.00 20.94 24.79
CA ALA A 2 -9.67 21.98 24.00
C ALA A 2 -9.34 21.79 22.51
N VAL A 3 -10.25 21.15 21.75
CA VAL A 3 -10.20 21.15 20.29
C VAL A 3 -10.68 22.53 19.80
N ARG A 4 -10.04 23.09 18.78
CA ARG A 4 -10.43 24.35 18.16
C ARG A 4 -11.22 24.08 16.88
N GLU A 5 -12.04 25.04 16.44
CA GLU A 5 -12.85 24.87 15.21
C GLU A 5 -11.99 24.95 13.94
N SER A 6 -10.72 25.31 14.09
CA SER A 6 -9.73 25.29 13.03
C SER A 6 -8.29 25.30 13.60
N ALA A 7 -7.31 24.87 12.81
CA ALA A 7 -5.89 24.99 13.17
C ALA A 7 -5.44 26.46 13.39
N TRP A 8 -6.19 27.43 12.86
CA TRP A 8 -5.96 28.87 12.97
C TRP A 8 -6.54 29.48 14.24
N GLU A 9 -7.24 28.69 15.04
CA GLU A 9 -7.72 29.13 16.35
C GLU A 9 -6.82 28.63 17.48
N ILE A 10 -5.90 27.71 17.18
CA ILE A 10 -4.87 27.28 18.13
C ILE A 10 -4.04 28.49 18.52
N GLN A 11 -3.96 28.75 19.83
CA GLN A 11 -3.11 29.75 20.46
C GLN A 11 -1.89 29.11 21.12
N VAL A 12 -0.91 29.93 21.51
CA VAL A 12 0.29 29.44 22.22
C VAL A 12 -0.09 28.79 23.55
N GLU A 13 -1.11 29.34 24.22
CA GLU A 13 -1.65 28.82 25.48
C GLU A 13 -2.22 27.42 25.33
N ASP A 14 -2.84 27.10 24.19
CA ASP A 14 -3.35 25.75 23.89
C ASP A 14 -2.21 24.75 23.73
N VAL A 15 -1.11 25.17 23.09
CA VAL A 15 0.10 24.36 22.90
C VAL A 15 0.79 24.09 24.24
N ILE A 16 0.86 25.09 25.11
CA ILE A 16 1.38 24.94 26.49
C ILE A 16 0.48 24.00 27.29
N ALA A 17 -0.84 24.18 27.24
CA ALA A 17 -1.81 23.33 27.93
C ALA A 17 -1.77 21.88 27.41
N ALA A 18 -1.37 21.66 26.15
CA ALA A 18 -1.14 20.35 25.57
C ALA A 18 0.19 19.70 25.98
N GLY A 19 1.02 20.40 26.78
CA GLY A 19 2.21 19.84 27.43
C GLY A 19 3.55 20.30 26.85
N LEU A 20 3.58 21.25 25.92
CA LEU A 20 4.84 21.81 25.43
C LEU A 20 5.39 22.89 26.37
N PRO A 21 6.71 22.91 26.65
CA PRO A 21 7.32 24.00 27.41
C PRO A 21 7.08 25.36 26.74
N PRO A 22 6.89 26.45 27.51
CA PRO A 22 6.61 27.78 26.97
C PRO A 22 7.65 28.29 25.94
N ALA A 23 8.92 27.87 26.09
CA ALA A 23 9.98 28.21 25.15
C ALA A 23 9.76 27.56 23.77
N GLU A 24 9.41 26.28 23.73
CA GLU A 24 9.15 25.54 22.49
C GLU A 24 7.77 25.86 21.89
N ALA A 25 6.78 26.17 22.74
CA ALA A 25 5.41 26.39 22.31
C ALA A 25 5.25 27.56 21.31
N ARG A 26 6.07 28.62 21.45
CA ARG A 26 6.05 29.77 20.53
C ARG A 26 6.57 29.40 19.15
N ASP A 27 7.72 28.72 19.10
CA ASP A 27 8.33 28.29 17.83
C ASP A 27 7.44 27.27 17.12
N PHE A 28 6.87 26.32 17.87
CA PHE A 28 5.89 25.37 17.36
C PHE A 28 4.66 26.07 16.78
N HIS A 29 4.09 27.04 17.50
CA HIS A 29 2.91 27.78 17.06
C HIS A 29 3.17 28.58 15.78
N LEU A 30 4.33 29.24 15.68
CA LEU A 30 4.74 29.95 14.47
C LEU A 30 4.89 29.01 13.27
N ALA A 31 5.51 27.84 13.47
CA ALA A 31 5.64 26.83 12.43
C ALA A 31 4.28 26.23 12.03
N LEU A 32 3.38 26.00 13.00
CA LEU A 32 2.00 25.57 12.74
C LEU A 32 1.24 26.58 11.88
N ARG A 33 1.37 27.87 12.19
CA ARG A 33 0.75 28.96 11.41
C ARG A 33 1.30 29.01 9.99
N SER A 34 2.61 28.84 9.83
CA SER A 34 3.25 28.76 8.52
C SER A 34 2.69 27.58 7.70
N ALA A 35 2.64 26.38 8.29
CA ALA A 35 2.08 25.20 7.64
C ALA A 35 0.59 25.35 7.28
N ALA A 36 -0.21 25.88 8.19
CA ALA A 36 -1.64 26.09 7.96
C ALA A 36 -1.91 27.12 6.87
N ASN A 37 -1.13 28.21 6.81
CA ASN A 37 -1.28 29.24 5.78
C ASN A 37 -0.98 28.72 4.36
N ALA A 38 -0.15 27.69 4.21
CA ALA A 38 0.11 27.07 2.91
C ALA A 38 -1.12 26.35 2.33
N GLY A 39 -2.11 25.98 3.15
CA GLY A 39 -3.30 25.21 2.76
C GLY A 39 -4.65 25.89 3.07
N ARG A 40 -4.70 27.23 3.04
CA ARG A 40 -5.78 28.08 3.63
C ARG A 40 -7.18 28.00 2.99
N GLN A 41 -7.53 26.96 2.23
CA GLN A 41 -8.85 26.88 1.59
C GLN A 41 -9.76 25.84 2.25
N VAL A 42 -11.05 26.13 2.34
CA VAL A 42 -12.07 25.17 2.80
C VAL A 42 -12.05 23.95 1.86
N GLY A 43 -12.06 22.74 2.43
CA GLY A 43 -11.88 21.49 1.68
C GLY A 43 -10.42 21.05 1.53
N MET A 44 -9.45 21.90 1.90
CA MET A 44 -8.02 21.59 1.89
C MET A 44 -7.45 21.18 3.27
N GLU A 45 -8.30 20.70 4.19
CA GLU A 45 -7.86 20.25 5.52
C GLU A 45 -6.78 19.15 5.42
N ALA A 46 -6.92 18.26 4.44
CA ALA A 46 -5.92 17.23 4.13
C ALA A 46 -4.57 17.83 3.69
N GLU A 47 -4.57 18.93 2.96
CA GLU A 47 -3.34 19.60 2.52
C GLU A 47 -2.68 20.38 3.65
N VAL A 48 -3.47 20.95 4.56
CA VAL A 48 -2.97 21.53 5.81
C VAL A 48 -2.28 20.46 6.66
N TRP A 49 -2.94 19.31 6.85
CA TRP A 49 -2.35 18.18 7.58
C TRP A 49 -1.09 17.66 6.86
N ARG A 50 -1.12 17.57 5.52
CA ARG A 50 0.05 17.19 4.72
C ARG A 50 1.22 18.14 4.93
N ALA A 51 0.98 19.44 5.00
CA ALA A 51 2.01 20.43 5.28
C ALA A 51 2.61 20.25 6.69
N VAL A 52 1.76 20.04 7.70
CA VAL A 52 2.19 19.76 9.09
C VAL A 52 3.10 18.52 9.15
N VAL A 53 2.70 17.43 8.49
CA VAL A 53 3.47 16.17 8.45
C VAL A 53 4.76 16.33 7.66
N THR A 54 4.71 17.02 6.51
CA THR A 54 5.88 17.22 5.63
C THR A 54 6.96 18.05 6.32
N GLN A 55 6.56 19.07 7.08
CA GLN A 55 7.47 19.90 7.87
C GLN A 55 7.97 19.20 9.15
N ARG A 56 7.48 17.98 9.44
CA ARG A 56 7.81 17.21 10.65
C ARG A 56 7.59 18.01 11.93
N LEU A 57 6.52 18.81 11.95
CA LEU A 57 6.22 19.71 13.04
C LEU A 57 5.92 18.95 14.34
N LEU A 58 5.19 17.83 14.22
CA LEU A 58 4.91 16.90 15.31
C LEU A 58 5.98 15.81 15.37
N ARG A 59 6.70 15.74 16.49
CA ARG A 59 7.74 14.73 16.73
C ARG A 59 7.19 13.56 17.57
N PRO A 60 7.76 12.34 17.46
CA PRO A 60 7.31 11.20 18.26
C PRO A 60 7.42 11.39 19.77
N ASP A 61 8.34 12.24 20.23
CA ASP A 61 8.56 12.58 21.64
C ASP A 61 7.59 13.66 22.16
N HIS A 62 6.81 14.30 21.28
CA HIS A 62 5.82 15.28 21.70
C HIS A 62 4.65 14.63 22.46
N PRO A 63 4.07 15.33 23.45
CA PRO A 63 2.93 14.82 24.21
C PRO A 63 1.75 14.46 23.31
N HIS A 64 1.09 13.33 23.58
CA HIS A 64 -0.06 12.86 22.81
C HIS A 64 -1.17 13.92 22.67
N ALA A 65 -1.42 14.69 23.74
CA ALA A 65 -2.41 15.76 23.74
C ALA A 65 -2.13 16.85 22.68
N LEU A 66 -0.85 17.12 22.36
CA LEU A 66 -0.49 18.05 21.28
C LEU A 66 -0.85 17.48 19.91
N HIS A 67 -0.52 16.20 19.67
CA HIS A 67 -0.88 15.52 18.42
C HIS A 67 -2.39 15.57 18.18
N GLN A 68 -3.18 15.27 19.22
CA GLN A 68 -4.63 15.32 19.14
C GLN A 68 -5.15 16.75 18.94
N LEU A 69 -4.63 17.75 19.67
CA LEU A 69 -5.00 19.15 19.52
C LEU A 69 -4.86 19.59 18.05
N VAL A 70 -3.71 19.33 17.43
CA VAL A 70 -3.46 19.76 16.05
C VAL A 70 -4.33 18.96 15.08
N TYR A 71 -4.34 17.63 15.17
CA TYR A 71 -5.08 16.78 14.24
C TYR A 71 -6.58 17.09 14.22
N TYR A 72 -7.22 17.13 15.40
CA TYR A 72 -8.66 17.40 15.47
C TYR A 72 -9.01 18.84 15.12
N SER A 73 -8.13 19.81 15.37
CA SER A 73 -8.39 21.20 14.97
C SER A 73 -8.18 21.41 13.47
N VAL A 74 -7.25 20.68 12.83
CA VAL A 74 -7.09 20.71 11.36
C VAL A 74 -8.34 20.14 10.67
N TYR A 75 -8.86 19.03 11.19
CA TYR A 75 -10.02 18.33 10.63
C TYR A 75 -11.35 18.69 11.31
N ALA A 76 -11.43 19.80 12.04
CA ALA A 76 -12.63 20.17 12.79
C ALA A 76 -13.89 20.33 11.92
N LYS A 77 -13.70 20.67 10.64
CA LYS A 77 -14.78 20.84 9.63
C LYS A 77 -14.79 19.72 8.59
N TRP A 78 -14.10 18.61 8.85
CA TRP A 78 -14.05 17.48 7.94
C TRP A 78 -15.41 16.79 7.84
N ASP A 79 -15.96 16.68 6.63
CA ASP A 79 -17.18 15.93 6.40
C ASP A 79 -16.91 14.42 6.43
N LEU A 80 -17.15 13.82 7.60
CA LEU A 80 -16.98 12.38 7.81
C LEU A 80 -17.98 11.56 6.98
N ALA A 81 -19.20 12.08 6.75
CA ALA A 81 -20.26 11.33 6.08
C ALA A 81 -20.00 11.22 4.57
N GLU A 82 -19.50 12.29 3.96
CA GLU A 82 -19.19 12.31 2.52
C GLU A 82 -17.78 11.77 2.23
N ARG A 83 -16.78 12.14 3.03
CA ARG A 83 -15.35 11.91 2.71
C ARG A 83 -14.73 10.73 3.45
N GLY A 84 -15.47 10.10 4.38
CA GLY A 84 -14.95 9.04 5.25
C GLY A 84 -13.95 9.57 6.27
N PRO A 85 -13.15 8.70 6.92
CA PRO A 85 -12.19 9.11 7.95
C PRO A 85 -11.09 10.05 7.43
N PRO A 86 -10.72 11.11 8.17
CA PRO A 86 -9.67 12.03 7.75
C PRO A 86 -8.29 11.33 7.73
N PRO A 87 -7.48 11.55 6.68
CA PRO A 87 -6.21 10.84 6.54
C PRO A 87 -5.19 11.32 7.58
N TYR A 88 -4.55 10.36 8.26
CA TYR A 88 -3.47 10.65 9.21
C TYR A 88 -2.08 10.65 8.57
N TRP A 89 -1.90 9.93 7.47
CA TRP A 89 -0.60 9.77 6.81
C TRP A 89 -0.74 9.86 5.30
N PHE A 90 0.31 10.37 4.66
CA PHE A 90 0.39 10.45 3.21
C PHE A 90 1.70 9.84 2.73
N PRO A 91 1.66 9.04 1.65
CA PRO A 91 2.88 8.53 1.07
C PRO A 91 3.64 9.64 0.36
N SER A 92 4.97 9.60 0.44
CA SER A 92 5.80 10.49 -0.38
C SER A 92 5.81 10.03 -1.85
N SER A 93 5.97 11.00 -2.76
CA SER A 93 6.11 10.71 -4.20
C SER A 93 7.24 9.71 -4.48
N ALA A 94 8.37 9.84 -3.76
CA ALA A 94 9.50 8.93 -3.88
C ALA A 94 9.16 7.50 -3.43
N GLN A 95 8.52 7.34 -2.27
CA GLN A 95 8.14 6.02 -1.76
C GLN A 95 7.11 5.32 -2.65
N CYS A 96 6.13 6.08 -3.19
CA CYS A 96 5.11 5.51 -4.08
C CYS A 96 5.73 4.79 -5.29
N LYS A 97 6.74 5.40 -5.91
CA LYS A 97 7.45 4.82 -7.07
C LYS A 97 8.22 3.53 -6.74
N LEU A 98 8.56 3.30 -5.47
CA LEU A 98 9.29 2.11 -5.02
C LEU A 98 8.37 0.94 -4.68
N THR A 99 7.06 1.17 -4.54
CA THR A 99 6.10 0.09 -4.33
C THR A 99 5.99 -0.81 -5.56
N ASN A 100 5.56 -2.07 -5.41
CA ASN A 100 5.36 -2.97 -6.55
C ASN A 100 4.38 -2.37 -7.57
N LEU A 101 3.25 -1.81 -7.10
CA LEU A 101 2.29 -1.16 -7.97
C LEU A 101 2.87 0.11 -8.61
N GLY A 102 3.60 0.93 -7.84
CA GLY A 102 4.24 2.13 -8.38
C GLY A 102 5.25 1.82 -9.47
N ARG A 103 6.08 0.79 -9.31
CA ARG A 103 7.01 0.34 -10.36
C ARG A 103 6.26 -0.15 -11.60
N LEU A 104 5.18 -0.90 -11.42
CA LEU A 104 4.31 -1.35 -12.53
C LEU A 104 3.68 -0.17 -13.25
N MET A 105 3.18 0.83 -12.52
CA MET A 105 2.60 2.05 -13.06
C MET A 105 3.65 2.91 -13.78
N GLU A 106 4.86 3.07 -13.26
CA GLU A 106 5.93 3.80 -13.94
C GLU A 106 6.35 3.11 -15.25
N ALA A 107 6.40 1.77 -15.26
CA ALA A 107 6.82 1.00 -16.44
C ALA A 107 5.78 0.97 -17.56
N ASN A 108 4.48 1.05 -17.22
CA ASN A 108 3.38 0.84 -18.17
C ASN A 108 2.49 2.07 -18.35
N GLY A 109 2.31 2.88 -17.32
CA GLY A 109 1.44 4.06 -17.28
C GLY A 109 1.64 5.04 -18.45
N PRO A 110 2.88 5.45 -18.78
CA PRO A 110 3.11 6.33 -19.93
C PRO A 110 2.64 5.74 -21.27
N LYS A 111 2.69 4.41 -21.42
CA LYS A 111 2.23 3.70 -22.64
C LYS A 111 0.71 3.52 -22.66
N LEU A 112 0.12 3.24 -21.50
CA LEU A 112 -1.31 2.93 -21.37
C LEU A 112 -2.18 4.21 -21.31
N LEU A 113 -1.71 5.25 -20.64
CA LEU A 113 -2.46 6.47 -20.38
C LEU A 113 -1.92 7.71 -21.12
N GLY A 114 -0.76 7.60 -21.77
CA GLY A 114 -0.14 8.71 -22.50
C GLY A 114 0.12 9.92 -21.60
N SER A 115 -0.28 11.10 -22.07
CA SER A 115 -0.14 12.38 -21.35
C SER A 115 -0.95 12.47 -20.05
N SER A 116 -1.89 11.54 -19.82
CA SER A 116 -2.68 11.49 -18.57
C SER A 116 -1.91 10.83 -17.43
N TYR A 117 -0.77 10.19 -17.71
CA TYR A 117 0.13 9.67 -16.68
C TYR A 117 1.06 10.77 -16.16
N VAL A 118 1.06 10.99 -14.84
CA VAL A 118 1.92 11.96 -14.15
C VAL A 118 2.82 11.24 -13.17
N ASP A 119 2.23 10.56 -12.20
CA ASP A 119 2.92 9.79 -11.16
C ASP A 119 1.94 8.77 -10.52
N PRO A 120 2.42 7.80 -9.72
CA PRO A 120 1.57 6.74 -9.20
C PRO A 120 0.47 7.22 -8.25
N ILE A 121 0.62 8.37 -7.58
CA ILE A 121 -0.40 8.92 -6.69
C ILE A 121 -1.48 9.60 -7.54
N THR A 122 -1.07 10.58 -8.35
CA THR A 122 -2.00 11.43 -9.11
C THR A 122 -2.76 10.62 -10.16
N SER A 123 -2.10 9.65 -10.79
CA SER A 123 -2.70 8.84 -11.86
C SER A 123 -3.36 7.56 -11.38
N PHE A 124 -3.39 7.27 -10.06
CA PHE A 124 -3.94 6.01 -9.53
C PHE A 124 -5.37 5.75 -10.00
N ASN A 125 -6.27 6.73 -9.85
CA ASN A 125 -7.68 6.56 -10.21
C ASN A 125 -7.86 6.32 -11.71
N VAL A 126 -7.12 7.04 -12.56
CA VAL A 126 -7.19 6.86 -14.02
C VAL A 126 -6.65 5.49 -14.42
N PHE A 127 -5.55 5.05 -13.80
CA PHE A 127 -4.96 3.74 -14.03
C PHE A 127 -5.88 2.60 -13.54
N GLN A 128 -6.52 2.76 -12.38
CA GLN A 128 -7.49 1.82 -11.85
C GLN A 128 -8.71 1.71 -12.77
N ASN A 129 -9.26 2.84 -13.23
CA ASN A 129 -10.36 2.82 -14.19
C ASN A 129 -9.95 2.14 -15.51
N TYR A 130 -8.74 2.41 -16.00
CA TYR A 130 -8.20 1.72 -17.17
C TYR A 130 -8.13 0.20 -16.95
N SER A 131 -7.71 -0.26 -15.77
CA SER A 131 -7.63 -1.70 -15.45
C SER A 131 -8.98 -2.42 -15.49
N VAL A 132 -10.06 -1.71 -15.14
CA VAL A 132 -11.43 -2.22 -15.19
C VAL A 132 -11.94 -2.26 -16.64
N CYS A 133 -11.67 -1.22 -17.42
CA CYS A 133 -12.13 -1.12 -18.80
C CYS A 133 -11.34 -2.00 -19.78
N HIS A 134 -10.08 -2.31 -19.48
CA HIS A 134 -9.18 -3.06 -20.36
C HIS A 134 -8.54 -4.26 -19.65
N PRO A 135 -9.34 -5.24 -19.19
CA PRO A 135 -8.84 -6.38 -18.42
C PRO A 135 -7.82 -7.21 -19.20
N GLU A 136 -8.03 -7.40 -20.52
CA GLU A 136 -7.11 -8.12 -21.41
C GLU A 136 -5.69 -7.53 -21.38
N VAL A 137 -5.58 -6.20 -21.39
CA VAL A 137 -4.29 -5.52 -21.36
C VAL A 137 -3.71 -5.55 -19.96
N TYR A 138 -4.49 -5.13 -18.96
CA TYR A 138 -4.00 -5.00 -17.59
C TYR A 138 -3.54 -6.34 -16.99
N TRP A 139 -4.35 -7.39 -17.10
CA TRP A 139 -4.01 -8.67 -16.48
C TRP A 139 -2.91 -9.42 -17.21
N SER A 140 -2.70 -9.20 -18.50
CA SER A 140 -1.52 -9.74 -19.19
C SER A 140 -0.22 -9.19 -18.59
N ILE A 141 -0.20 -7.91 -18.19
CA ILE A 141 0.91 -7.29 -17.48
C ILE A 141 1.06 -7.91 -16.08
N VAL A 142 -0.04 -8.04 -15.33
CA VAL A 142 -0.01 -8.58 -13.96
C VAL A 142 0.47 -10.03 -13.92
N VAL A 143 -0.05 -10.89 -14.80
CA VAL A 143 0.35 -12.30 -14.93
C VAL A 143 1.85 -12.43 -15.20
N LYS A 144 2.37 -11.59 -16.10
CA LYS A 144 3.80 -11.54 -16.41
C LYS A 144 4.62 -11.07 -15.21
N GLU A 145 4.19 -10.01 -14.53
CA GLU A 145 4.87 -9.47 -13.34
C GLU A 145 4.91 -10.50 -12.20
N LEU A 146 3.81 -11.22 -11.99
CA LEU A 146 3.71 -12.30 -11.00
C LEU A 146 4.44 -13.58 -11.41
N SER A 147 4.95 -13.64 -12.65
CA SER A 147 5.61 -14.83 -13.22
C SER A 147 4.73 -16.09 -13.13
N VAL A 148 3.44 -15.94 -13.44
CA VAL A 148 2.50 -17.09 -13.50
C VAL A 148 2.87 -17.94 -14.70
N ILE A 149 2.95 -19.26 -14.49
CA ILE A 149 3.34 -20.23 -15.51
C ILE A 149 2.11 -21.02 -15.92
N PHE A 150 1.73 -20.89 -17.19
CA PHE A 150 0.69 -21.69 -17.81
C PHE A 150 1.34 -22.87 -18.56
N ARG A 151 0.86 -24.09 -18.32
CA ARG A 151 1.17 -25.26 -19.14
C ARG A 151 0.43 -25.22 -20.47
N ASN A 152 -0.82 -24.76 -20.42
CA ASN A 152 -1.62 -24.45 -21.60
C ASN A 152 -2.05 -23.00 -21.51
N GLU A 153 -1.77 -22.23 -22.56
CA GLU A 153 -2.12 -20.81 -22.62
C GLU A 153 -3.65 -20.59 -22.60
N ALA A 154 -4.06 -19.48 -21.99
CA ALA A 154 -5.44 -19.04 -22.01
C ALA A 154 -5.84 -18.56 -23.41
N LYS A 155 -7.10 -18.78 -23.80
CA LYS A 155 -7.63 -18.24 -25.06
C LYS A 155 -7.83 -16.72 -25.02
N SER A 156 -8.17 -16.21 -23.83
CA SER A 156 -8.35 -14.80 -23.49
C SER A 156 -8.10 -14.64 -21.99
N ILE A 157 -8.03 -13.40 -21.49
CA ILE A 157 -7.95 -13.13 -20.05
C ILE A 157 -9.34 -13.28 -19.41
N LEU A 158 -10.38 -12.71 -20.02
CA LEU A 158 -11.72 -12.70 -19.45
C LEU A 158 -12.78 -12.91 -20.54
N ASP A 159 -13.60 -13.94 -20.36
CA ASP A 159 -14.75 -14.23 -21.21
C ASP A 159 -16.06 -13.97 -20.47
N THR A 160 -16.78 -12.93 -20.90
CA THR A 160 -18.10 -12.53 -20.36
C THR A 160 -19.26 -12.91 -21.29
N SER A 161 -19.03 -13.75 -22.31
CA SER A 161 -20.06 -14.17 -23.26
C SER A 161 -21.19 -14.95 -22.60
N ASP A 162 -20.88 -15.72 -21.55
CA ASP A 162 -21.84 -16.47 -20.76
C ASP A 162 -22.53 -15.57 -19.73
N LYS A 163 -23.75 -15.12 -20.08
CA LYS A 163 -24.57 -14.23 -19.25
C LYS A 163 -25.02 -14.86 -17.93
N PHE A 164 -24.92 -16.19 -17.77
CA PHE A 164 -25.28 -16.88 -16.53
C PHE A 164 -24.12 -16.92 -15.53
N LYS A 165 -22.90 -16.57 -15.95
CA LYS A 165 -21.73 -16.49 -15.07
C LYS A 165 -21.48 -15.05 -14.66
N GLU A 166 -21.97 -14.69 -13.49
CA GLU A 166 -21.64 -13.40 -12.87
C GLU A 166 -20.12 -13.28 -12.73
N GLY A 167 -19.55 -12.23 -13.33
CA GLY A 167 -18.09 -11.97 -13.35
C GLY A 167 -17.31 -12.66 -14.47
N GLY A 168 -17.95 -13.45 -15.34
CA GLY A 168 -17.31 -14.12 -16.48
C GLY A 168 -16.36 -15.26 -16.11
N ALA A 169 -15.74 -15.86 -17.13
CA ALA A 169 -14.71 -16.89 -16.99
C ALA A 169 -13.32 -16.28 -17.18
N TRP A 170 -12.48 -16.35 -16.15
CA TRP A 170 -11.09 -15.90 -16.20
C TRP A 170 -10.17 -16.97 -16.77
N PHE A 171 -9.27 -16.58 -17.66
CA PHE A 171 -8.28 -17.42 -18.32
C PHE A 171 -8.87 -18.71 -18.95
N PRO A 172 -9.94 -18.64 -19.75
CA PRO A 172 -10.61 -19.81 -20.29
C PRO A 172 -9.66 -20.71 -21.08
N GLY A 173 -9.69 -22.00 -20.74
CA GLY A 173 -8.87 -23.04 -21.36
C GLY A 173 -7.42 -23.09 -20.87
N ALA A 174 -7.01 -22.17 -19.99
CA ALA A 174 -5.69 -22.20 -19.41
C ALA A 174 -5.54 -23.37 -18.44
N VAL A 175 -4.35 -23.96 -18.40
CA VAL A 175 -3.98 -24.97 -17.43
C VAL A 175 -2.72 -24.51 -16.72
N LEU A 176 -2.75 -24.48 -15.39
CA LEU A 176 -1.61 -24.14 -14.55
C LEU A 176 -1.53 -25.07 -13.35
N SER A 177 -0.36 -25.11 -12.72
CA SER A 177 -0.17 -25.70 -11.40
C SER A 177 0.28 -24.61 -10.43
N ILE A 178 -0.49 -24.44 -9.34
CA ILE A 178 -0.15 -23.50 -8.27
C ILE A 178 1.18 -23.89 -7.65
N ALA A 179 1.38 -25.19 -7.40
CA ALA A 179 2.63 -25.72 -6.84
C ALA A 179 3.83 -25.39 -7.76
N GLU A 180 3.67 -25.48 -9.08
CA GLU A 180 4.75 -25.10 -10.00
C GLU A 180 5.05 -23.61 -9.95
N CYS A 181 4.03 -22.75 -9.98
CA CYS A 181 4.18 -21.30 -9.88
C CYS A 181 4.88 -20.87 -8.57
N CYS A 182 4.65 -21.63 -7.48
CA CYS A 182 5.22 -21.36 -6.18
C CYS A 182 6.62 -21.96 -5.98
N LEU A 183 6.89 -23.16 -6.50
CA LEU A 183 8.06 -23.96 -6.14
C LEU A 183 9.17 -23.98 -7.20
N LEU A 184 8.83 -23.81 -8.47
CA LEU A 184 9.83 -23.78 -9.52
C LEU A 184 10.64 -22.48 -9.46
N PRO A 185 11.94 -22.54 -9.81
CA PRO A 185 12.72 -21.32 -9.99
C PRO A 185 12.04 -20.45 -11.05
N SER A 186 12.02 -19.15 -10.81
CA SER A 186 11.54 -18.18 -11.79
C SER A 186 12.63 -17.16 -12.05
N ASN A 187 12.50 -16.38 -13.12
CA ASN A 187 13.42 -15.29 -13.43
C ASN A 187 13.33 -14.12 -12.44
N SER A 188 12.57 -14.25 -11.35
CA SER A 188 12.56 -13.28 -10.26
C SER A 188 13.86 -13.37 -9.47
N PRO A 189 14.59 -12.25 -9.25
CA PRO A 189 15.88 -12.25 -8.54
C PRO A 189 15.79 -12.81 -7.11
N ASN A 190 14.59 -12.80 -6.51
CA ASN A 190 14.36 -13.26 -5.15
C ASN A 190 13.81 -14.69 -5.05
N LYS A 191 13.73 -15.45 -6.15
CA LYS A 191 13.24 -16.84 -6.17
C LYS A 191 14.32 -17.83 -6.64
N THR A 192 15.49 -17.79 -6.01
CA THR A 192 16.54 -18.78 -6.25
C THR A 192 16.44 -19.95 -5.27
N ASP A 193 17.02 -21.10 -5.64
CA ASP A 193 16.99 -22.33 -4.84
C ASP A 193 17.55 -22.18 -3.42
N GLY A 194 18.50 -21.26 -3.23
CA GLY A 194 19.15 -20.99 -1.94
C GLY A 194 18.37 -20.03 -1.04
N ASN A 195 17.37 -19.32 -1.58
CA ASN A 195 16.61 -18.35 -0.78
C ASN A 195 15.71 -19.07 0.22
N SER A 196 15.49 -18.44 1.38
CA SER A 196 14.54 -18.93 2.37
C SER A 196 13.11 -18.81 1.83
N ALA A 197 12.35 -19.90 1.94
CA ALA A 197 10.96 -19.99 1.48
C ALA A 197 9.98 -19.98 2.66
N ILE A 198 10.29 -20.73 3.73
CA ILE A 198 9.50 -20.79 4.95
C ILE A 198 10.41 -20.47 6.13
N LEU A 199 9.93 -19.60 7.01
CA LEU A 199 10.51 -19.30 8.32
C LEU A 199 9.46 -19.67 9.37
N TRP A 200 9.86 -20.39 10.42
CA TRP A 200 8.95 -20.75 11.51
C TRP A 200 9.67 -20.78 12.85
N MET A 201 8.90 -20.66 13.92
CA MET A 201 9.35 -20.79 15.30
C MET A 201 8.33 -21.63 16.06
N ASN A 202 8.82 -22.58 16.85
CA ASN A 202 7.95 -23.40 17.69
C ASN A 202 7.58 -22.60 18.94
N GLU A 203 6.36 -22.82 19.44
CA GLU A 203 5.92 -22.26 20.71
C GLU A 203 6.90 -22.63 21.85
N GLY A 204 7.20 -21.68 22.72
CA GLY A 204 8.14 -21.86 23.84
C GLY A 204 9.62 -21.89 23.43
N SER A 205 9.97 -21.51 22.19
CA SER A 205 11.35 -21.48 21.69
C SER A 205 11.89 -20.06 21.48
N ASP A 206 11.47 -19.10 22.31
CA ASP A 206 11.77 -17.66 22.14
C ASP A 206 13.28 -17.34 22.13
N ASP A 207 14.09 -18.15 22.85
CA ASP A 207 15.54 -18.02 22.91
C ASP A 207 16.30 -18.74 21.77
N SER A 208 15.58 -19.49 20.91
CA SER A 208 16.18 -20.26 19.81
C SER A 208 16.18 -19.46 18.50
N PRO A 209 17.16 -19.70 17.60
CA PRO A 209 17.14 -19.09 16.29
C PRO A 209 15.92 -19.55 15.49
N VAL A 210 15.36 -18.63 14.69
CA VAL A 210 14.26 -18.92 13.77
C VAL A 210 14.66 -20.07 12.84
N SER A 211 13.80 -21.08 12.76
CA SER A 211 13.99 -22.19 11.82
C SER A 211 13.67 -21.74 10.41
N SER A 212 14.41 -22.24 9.44
CA SER A 212 14.25 -21.85 8.04
C SER A 212 14.36 -23.04 7.11
N LEU A 213 13.69 -22.92 5.97
CA LEU A 213 13.67 -23.92 4.93
C LEU A 213 13.75 -23.23 3.58
N SER A 214 14.73 -23.63 2.78
CA SER A 214 15.03 -23.01 1.49
C SER A 214 14.03 -23.43 0.42
N GLN A 215 13.98 -22.67 -0.67
CA GLN A 215 13.13 -22.98 -1.82
C GLN A 215 13.38 -24.38 -2.39
N LYS A 216 14.66 -24.79 -2.46
CA LYS A 216 15.04 -26.14 -2.89
C LYS A 216 14.55 -27.21 -1.93
N GLU A 217 14.69 -26.99 -0.63
CA GLU A 217 14.27 -27.94 0.39
C GLU A 217 12.74 -28.06 0.45
N LEU A 218 12.00 -26.95 0.28
CA LEU A 218 10.55 -26.95 0.17
C LEU A 218 10.08 -27.78 -1.02
N ARG A 219 10.65 -27.49 -2.19
CA ARG A 219 10.32 -28.23 -3.42
C ARG A 219 10.58 -29.73 -3.23
N ARG A 220 11.71 -30.08 -2.63
CA ARG A 220 12.06 -31.47 -2.32
C ARG A 220 10.98 -32.12 -1.43
N GLN A 221 10.64 -31.50 -0.29
CA GLN A 221 9.65 -32.06 0.64
C GLN A 221 8.26 -32.20 0.01
N VAL A 222 7.79 -31.19 -0.74
CA VAL A 222 6.50 -31.27 -1.43
C VAL A 222 6.48 -32.40 -2.46
N MET A 223 7.56 -32.55 -3.25
CA MET A 223 7.66 -33.66 -4.21
C MET A 223 7.63 -35.02 -3.52
N TYR A 224 8.32 -35.19 -2.38
CA TYR A 224 8.26 -36.43 -1.60
C TYR A 224 6.84 -36.72 -1.11
N THR A 225 6.14 -35.73 -0.56
CA THR A 225 4.76 -35.92 -0.07
C THR A 225 3.80 -36.32 -1.18
N ILE A 226 3.91 -35.69 -2.37
CA ILE A 226 3.07 -36.03 -3.53
C ILE A 226 3.33 -37.47 -3.99
N LEU A 227 4.61 -37.86 -4.11
CA LEU A 227 4.98 -39.22 -4.50
C LEU A 227 4.46 -40.28 -3.52
N ILE A 228 4.44 -39.97 -2.22
CA ILE A 228 3.92 -40.87 -1.19
C ILE A 228 2.39 -40.95 -1.24
N SER A 229 1.70 -39.83 -1.45
CA SER A 229 0.22 -39.82 -1.54
C SER A 229 -0.29 -40.57 -2.77
N ASP A 230 0.41 -40.47 -3.90
CA ASP A 230 0.04 -41.20 -5.14
C ASP A 230 0.35 -42.71 -5.05
N LEU A 231 1.15 -43.15 -4.07
CA LEU A 231 1.44 -44.57 -3.83
C LEU A 231 0.44 -45.24 -2.86
N ILE A 232 -0.38 -44.44 -2.17
CA ILE A 232 -1.32 -44.90 -1.12
C ILE A 232 -2.78 -44.92 -1.63
N LEU A 233 -3.04 -44.40 -2.84
CA LEU A 233 -4.32 -44.48 -3.56
C LEU A 233 -4.23 -45.51 -4.70
#